data_AF-B1PSD4-F1
#
_entry.id   AF-B1PSD4-F1
#
_cell.length_a   1.000
_cell.length_b   1.000
_cell.length_c   1.000
_cell.angle_alpha   90.00
_cell.angle_beta   90.00
_cell.angle_gamma   90.00
#
_symmetry.space_group_name_H-M   'P 1'
#
loop_
_entity.id
_entity.type
_entity.pdbx_description
1 polymer ?
#
loop_
_entity_poly.entity_id
_entity_poly.type
_entity_poly.pdbx_seq_one_letter_code
_entity_poly.pdbx_strand_id
1 'polypeptide(L)'
;MDNIVNKGFETLFKNIDLYYDQERSFRVSTIEQSIDNIIKFQDKHNYTKFDLYNLRYLIEDIRYSTNLILSDTSKRFCEQILKVSDSILDCTDTKFFISHFKDLKKLLNDYKLAINKDILHRIEITKAKEINELESIFLHILKIDCSWNYDDNLIRLYIKTIHNPNSENLIEEYKQYFHILKSFVKEYQSLNNFLPLRKNPILSLLNLAYVIKNGLYKADAFLATDLILLRAFYSSTQDTNKLNIINDRTKIDIINTSLVSLQEKQASQNLKKIIDFIDLQIFSISQYFNDFSLEDIFFHKSTATSTSKAESFEQLILNLKNIPNIIFDEETLYKMINQEKDIYKKLFVDDYHNNLIEKIINESPANLLNKIYNKYFQALLEIATSINLALFDENLKLIYPFVEFEKHLKKIAIEIAKKSDFNPEKINISIKEIHKTYPLLKSNYSLLKDAEQQIIKEKRGIEKLSLFIDKKNFLTYKQIKISISNNKGINIDKHLVKINKNIASTNYKSAQAKAKELTIFLLNQACYECPTLIGVHDLPPFSNNYLLALKEITDSPIIDKLKNKQEAYWSV
;
A
#
# COMPACT_ATOMS: atom_id res chain seq x y z
N MET A 1 -42.87 -20.29 25.12
CA MET A 1 -42.14 -21.25 24.28
C MET A 1 -40.66 -21.00 24.51
N ASP A 2 -40.03 -22.01 25.09
CA ASP A 2 -38.61 -22.34 25.25
C ASP A 2 -37.54 -21.25 25.42
N ASN A 3 -37.16 -21.16 26.69
CA ASN A 3 -36.08 -20.41 27.31
C ASN A 3 -34.70 -21.01 26.99
N ILE A 4 -34.39 -21.25 25.71
CA ILE A 4 -33.02 -21.56 25.27
C ILE A 4 -32.54 -20.38 24.42
N VAL A 5 -32.44 -19.22 25.05
CA VAL A 5 -31.58 -18.16 24.52
C VAL A 5 -30.15 -18.70 24.64
N ASN A 6 -29.52 -18.98 23.50
CA ASN A 6 -28.16 -19.47 23.41
C ASN A 6 -27.21 -18.59 24.25
N LYS A 7 -26.36 -19.17 25.10
CA LYS A 7 -25.33 -18.44 25.87
C LYS A 7 -24.51 -17.46 25.00
N GLY A 8 -24.32 -17.80 23.72
CA GLY A 8 -23.70 -16.92 22.74
C GLY A 8 -24.48 -15.62 22.48
N PHE A 9 -25.81 -15.68 22.39
CA PHE A 9 -26.66 -14.49 22.25
C PHE A 9 -26.63 -13.62 23.52
N GLU A 10 -26.69 -14.22 24.70
CA GLU A 10 -26.57 -13.46 25.96
C GLU A 10 -25.20 -12.77 26.09
N THR A 11 -24.14 -13.42 25.63
CA THR A 11 -22.78 -12.85 25.63
C THR A 11 -22.67 -11.72 24.61
N LEU A 12 -23.24 -11.88 23.41
CA LEU A 12 -23.33 -10.80 22.43
C LEU A 12 -24.07 -9.60 23.02
N PHE A 13 -25.23 -9.84 23.64
CA PHE A 13 -26.06 -8.79 24.24
C PHE A 13 -25.33 -8.02 25.36
N LYS A 14 -24.50 -8.70 26.14
CA LYS A 14 -23.68 -8.07 27.20
C LYS A 14 -22.54 -7.19 26.66
N ASN A 15 -22.07 -7.45 25.44
CA ASN A 15 -20.92 -6.78 24.84
C ASN A 15 -21.28 -5.86 23.67
N ILE A 16 -22.56 -5.81 23.27
CA ILE A 16 -23.02 -5.10 22.06
C ILE A 16 -22.82 -3.58 22.17
N ASP A 17 -22.79 -3.03 23.38
CA ASP A 17 -22.53 -1.62 23.64
C ASP A 17 -21.11 -1.19 23.23
N LEU A 18 -20.11 -2.07 23.37
CA LEU A 18 -18.75 -1.83 22.86
C LEU A 18 -18.75 -1.67 21.33
N TYR A 19 -19.55 -2.45 20.61
CA TYR A 19 -19.66 -2.36 19.15
C TYR A 19 -20.35 -1.05 18.74
N TYR A 20 -21.42 -0.65 19.45
CA TYR A 20 -22.04 0.66 19.22
C TYR A 20 -21.08 1.82 19.51
N ASP A 21 -20.28 1.77 20.57
CA ASP A 21 -19.30 2.80 20.89
C ASP A 21 -18.18 2.89 19.84
N GLN A 22 -17.73 1.74 19.32
CA GLN A 22 -16.76 1.69 18.21
C GLN A 22 -17.35 2.30 16.94
N GLU A 23 -18.57 1.90 16.56
CA GLU A 23 -19.26 2.41 15.38
C GLU A 23 -19.54 3.92 15.51
N ARG A 24 -19.99 4.38 16.68
CA ARG A 24 -20.16 5.80 16.99
C ARG A 24 -18.87 6.58 16.79
N SER A 25 -17.77 6.10 17.37
CA SER A 25 -16.47 6.76 17.29
C SER A 25 -15.96 6.81 15.85
N PHE A 26 -16.15 5.75 15.08
CA PHE A 26 -15.84 5.70 13.65
C PHE A 26 -16.65 6.72 12.84
N ARG A 27 -17.97 6.79 13.04
CA ARG A 27 -18.84 7.75 12.33
C ARG A 27 -18.48 9.19 12.66
N VAL A 28 -18.32 9.50 13.95
CA VAL A 28 -17.96 10.84 14.43
C VAL A 28 -16.60 11.29 13.87
N SER A 29 -15.58 10.44 13.95
CA SER A 29 -14.24 10.77 13.45
C SER A 29 -14.20 10.97 11.93
N THR A 30 -15.01 10.22 11.17
CA THR A 30 -15.13 10.40 9.71
C THR A 30 -15.73 11.77 9.36
N ILE A 31 -16.77 12.18 10.08
CA ILE A 31 -17.38 13.52 9.90
C ILE A 31 -16.39 14.62 10.31
N GLU A 32 -15.63 14.42 11.40
CA GLU A 32 -14.60 15.38 11.84
C GLU A 32 -13.48 15.53 10.81
N GLN A 33 -13.01 14.42 10.23
CA GLN A 33 -12.03 14.47 9.14
C GLN A 33 -12.56 15.25 7.93
N SER A 34 -13.85 15.10 7.59
CA SER A 34 -14.48 15.88 6.52
C SER A 34 -14.51 17.38 6.86
N ILE A 35 -14.83 17.73 8.11
CA ILE A 35 -14.81 19.13 8.59
C ILE A 35 -13.40 19.73 8.51
N ASP A 36 -12.37 19.00 8.95
CA ASP A 36 -10.98 19.44 8.88
C ASP A 36 -10.54 19.70 7.44
N ASN A 37 -10.94 18.83 6.50
CA ASN A 37 -10.67 19.03 5.08
C ASN A 37 -11.41 20.25 4.52
N ILE A 38 -12.67 20.50 4.91
CA ILE A 38 -13.39 21.72 4.53
C ILE A 38 -12.63 22.97 4.98
N ILE A 39 -12.13 23.00 6.23
CA ILE A 39 -11.38 24.15 6.76
C ILE A 39 -10.15 24.43 5.89
N LYS A 40 -9.40 23.40 5.51
CA LYS A 40 -8.24 23.54 4.61
C LYS A 40 -8.62 24.15 3.25
N PHE A 41 -9.79 23.82 2.70
CA PHE A 41 -10.28 24.42 1.45
C PHE A 41 -10.72 25.88 1.62
N GLN A 42 -11.27 26.24 2.79
CA GLN A 42 -11.68 27.62 3.10
C GLN A 42 -10.50 28.58 3.23
N ASP A 43 -9.37 28.08 3.73
CA ASP A 43 -8.17 28.90 3.99
C ASP A 43 -7.33 29.16 2.73
N LYS A 44 -7.66 28.53 1.59
CA LYS A 44 -6.95 28.72 0.32
C LYS A 44 -7.38 30.00 -0.40
N HIS A 45 -6.39 30.72 -0.93
CA HIS A 45 -6.62 31.93 -1.74
C HIS A 45 -6.73 31.64 -3.24
N ASN A 46 -6.07 30.58 -3.73
CA ASN A 46 -6.10 30.16 -5.13
C ASN A 46 -6.30 28.65 -5.20
N TYR A 47 -7.10 28.18 -6.16
CA TYR A 47 -7.40 26.76 -6.37
C TYR A 47 -6.70 26.25 -7.63
N THR A 48 -6.07 25.09 -7.52
CA THR A 48 -5.44 24.35 -8.61
C THR A 48 -6.37 23.28 -9.17
N LYS A 49 -5.98 22.67 -10.29
CA LYS A 49 -6.69 21.50 -10.85
C LYS A 49 -6.82 20.35 -9.84
N PHE A 50 -5.78 20.08 -9.06
CA PHE A 50 -5.80 19.04 -8.02
C PHE A 50 -6.74 19.38 -6.86
N ASP A 51 -6.89 20.67 -6.55
CA ASP A 51 -7.89 21.11 -5.57
C ASP A 51 -9.30 20.76 -6.03
N LEU A 52 -9.61 20.87 -7.32
CA LEU A 52 -10.90 20.45 -7.88
C LEU A 52 -11.12 18.94 -7.78
N TYR A 53 -10.06 18.14 -7.98
CA TYR A 53 -10.14 16.69 -7.79
C TYR A 53 -10.36 16.31 -6.32
N ASN A 54 -9.60 16.92 -5.42
CA ASN A 54 -9.71 16.73 -3.98
C ASN A 54 -11.09 17.16 -3.46
N LEU A 55 -11.61 18.26 -4.01
CA LEU A 55 -12.94 18.77 -3.72
C LEU A 55 -14.04 17.81 -4.17
N ARG A 56 -13.93 17.26 -5.39
CA ARG A 56 -14.87 16.24 -5.88
C ARG A 56 -14.90 15.03 -4.95
N TYR A 57 -13.72 14.54 -4.56
CA TYR A 57 -13.59 13.45 -3.60
C TYR A 57 -14.23 13.80 -2.25
N LEU A 58 -13.92 14.97 -1.68
CA LEU A 58 -14.45 15.41 -0.38
C LEU A 58 -15.98 15.50 -0.38
N ILE A 59 -16.60 15.99 -1.46
CA ILE A 59 -18.06 16.08 -1.56
C ILE A 59 -18.70 14.68 -1.59
N GLU A 60 -18.16 13.74 -2.37
CA GLU A 60 -18.66 12.36 -2.33
C GLU A 60 -18.41 11.72 -0.96
N ASP A 61 -17.26 11.97 -0.33
CA ASP A 61 -16.97 11.46 1.02
C ASP A 61 -17.95 11.98 2.08
N ILE A 62 -18.32 13.26 2.00
CA ILE A 62 -19.34 13.87 2.86
C ILE A 62 -20.70 13.23 2.62
N ARG A 63 -21.10 13.02 1.36
CA ARG A 63 -22.36 12.35 1.03
C ARG A 63 -22.42 10.97 1.70
N TYR A 64 -21.42 10.12 1.47
CA TYR A 64 -21.39 8.77 2.05
C TYR A 64 -21.29 8.79 3.58
N SER A 65 -20.57 9.74 4.15
CA SER A 65 -20.42 9.88 5.60
C SER A 65 -21.69 10.36 6.31
N THR A 66 -22.64 10.93 5.56
CA THR A 66 -23.90 11.50 6.08
C THR A 66 -25.13 10.76 5.58
N ASN A 67 -24.93 9.51 5.13
CA ASN A 67 -25.99 8.68 4.58
C ASN A 67 -26.87 8.01 5.65
N LEU A 68 -26.48 8.08 6.93
CA LEU A 68 -27.16 7.39 8.03
C LEU A 68 -28.36 8.21 8.52
N ILE A 69 -29.54 7.59 8.53
CA ILE A 69 -30.82 8.18 8.90
C ILE A 69 -31.43 7.35 10.03
N LEU A 70 -31.25 7.81 11.28
CA LEU A 70 -31.77 7.14 12.48
C LEU A 70 -33.02 7.83 13.06
N SER A 71 -33.25 9.09 12.69
CA SER A 71 -34.35 9.94 13.14
C SER A 71 -34.77 10.96 12.07
N ASP A 72 -35.96 11.56 12.22
CA ASP A 72 -36.40 12.68 11.35
C ASP A 72 -35.41 13.85 11.36
N THR A 73 -34.70 14.04 12.48
CA THR A 73 -33.68 15.09 12.60
C THR A 73 -32.47 14.76 11.72
N SER A 74 -31.93 13.55 11.81
CA SER A 74 -30.84 13.09 10.94
C SER A 74 -31.23 13.10 9.46
N LYS A 75 -32.49 12.76 9.14
CA LYS A 75 -33.04 12.80 7.78
C LYS A 75 -33.00 14.21 7.21
N ARG A 76 -33.55 15.18 7.95
CA ARG A 76 -33.58 16.59 7.55
C ARG A 76 -32.18 17.13 7.31
N PHE A 77 -31.22 16.80 8.18
CA PHE A 77 -29.84 17.22 8.00
C PHE A 77 -29.18 16.56 6.79
N CYS A 78 -29.37 15.25 6.58
CA CYS A 78 -28.90 14.55 5.38
C CYS A 78 -29.40 15.24 4.10
N GLU A 79 -30.72 15.51 4.00
CA GLU A 79 -31.32 16.19 2.84
C GLU A 79 -30.73 17.60 2.62
N GLN A 80 -30.52 18.36 3.69
CA GLN A 80 -29.89 19.69 3.61
C GLN A 80 -28.43 19.62 3.17
N ILE A 81 -27.67 18.64 3.69
CA ILE A 81 -26.26 18.41 3.32
C ILE A 81 -26.15 18.06 1.84
N LEU A 82 -27.02 17.17 1.33
CA LEU A 82 -27.06 16.82 -0.09
C LEU A 82 -27.35 18.06 -0.95
N LYS A 83 -28.34 18.87 -0.57
CA LYS A 83 -28.69 20.09 -1.30
C LYS A 83 -27.56 21.12 -1.34
N VAL A 84 -26.87 21.34 -0.22
CA VAL A 84 -25.70 22.23 -0.18
C VAL A 84 -24.54 21.66 -0.98
N SER A 85 -24.33 20.34 -0.91
CA SER A 85 -23.31 19.66 -1.72
C SER A 85 -23.57 19.86 -3.22
N ASP A 86 -24.80 19.71 -3.68
CA ASP A 86 -25.18 19.98 -5.08
C ASP A 86 -24.91 21.44 -5.46
N SER A 87 -25.23 22.37 -4.56
CA SER A 87 -24.97 23.80 -4.77
C SER A 87 -23.46 24.10 -4.92
N ILE A 88 -22.60 23.37 -4.20
CA ILE A 88 -21.13 23.46 -4.35
C ILE A 88 -20.69 22.92 -5.71
N LEU A 89 -21.25 21.77 -6.12
CA LEU A 89 -20.89 21.12 -7.39
C LEU A 89 -21.31 21.93 -8.63
N ASP A 90 -22.41 22.68 -8.53
CA ASP A 90 -22.95 23.50 -9.63
C ASP A 90 -22.40 24.94 -9.64
N CYS A 91 -21.61 25.32 -8.64
CA CYS A 91 -21.08 26.67 -8.51
C CYS A 91 -20.09 27.01 -9.65
N THR A 92 -20.14 28.26 -10.13
CA THR A 92 -19.18 28.83 -11.10
C THR A 92 -18.31 29.94 -10.49
N ASP A 93 -18.59 30.36 -9.24
CA ASP A 93 -18.02 31.55 -8.62
C ASP A 93 -17.39 31.24 -7.25
N THR A 94 -16.14 31.64 -7.08
CA THR A 94 -15.32 31.32 -5.91
C THR A 94 -15.85 31.94 -4.60
N LYS A 95 -16.55 33.08 -4.64
CA LYS A 95 -17.11 33.70 -3.43
C LYS A 95 -18.34 32.95 -2.93
N PHE A 96 -19.25 32.58 -3.83
CA PHE A 96 -20.43 31.76 -3.49
C PHE A 96 -20.01 30.35 -3.02
N PHE A 97 -18.99 29.80 -3.66
CA PHE A 97 -18.35 28.54 -3.27
C PHE A 97 -17.89 28.51 -1.80
N ILE A 98 -17.20 29.54 -1.31
CA ILE A 98 -16.77 29.62 0.11
C ILE A 98 -17.96 29.73 1.07
N SER A 99 -19.02 30.45 0.68
CA SER A 99 -20.23 30.58 1.51
C SER A 99 -20.89 29.22 1.72
N HIS A 100 -21.08 28.44 0.65
CA HIS A 100 -21.66 27.10 0.75
C HIS A 100 -20.84 26.16 1.64
N PHE A 101 -19.52 26.31 1.69
CA PHE A 101 -18.69 25.56 2.63
C PHE A 101 -18.90 25.92 4.10
N LYS A 102 -19.19 27.18 4.40
CA LYS A 102 -19.54 27.58 5.78
C LYS A 102 -20.85 26.94 6.21
N ASP A 103 -21.84 26.94 5.33
CA ASP A 103 -23.13 26.30 5.56
C ASP A 103 -22.96 24.78 5.72
N LEU A 104 -22.18 24.14 4.84
CA LEU A 104 -21.90 22.71 4.90
C LEU A 104 -21.19 22.32 6.20
N LYS A 105 -20.17 23.08 6.62
CA LYS A 105 -19.49 22.86 7.90
C LYS A 105 -20.44 22.92 9.08
N LYS A 106 -21.37 23.89 9.10
CA LYS A 106 -22.37 24.01 10.16
C LYS A 106 -23.30 22.79 10.17
N LEU A 107 -23.85 22.44 9.01
CA LEU A 107 -24.73 21.27 8.86
C LEU A 107 -24.05 19.96 9.29
N LEU A 108 -22.76 19.78 8.97
CA LEU A 108 -22.00 18.60 9.40
C LEU A 108 -21.82 18.53 10.91
N ASN A 109 -21.59 19.67 11.58
CA ASN A 109 -21.53 19.70 13.04
C ASN A 109 -22.89 19.37 13.67
N ASP A 110 -23.97 19.92 13.12
CA ASP A 110 -25.32 19.66 13.61
C ASP A 110 -25.74 18.20 13.39
N TYR A 111 -25.43 17.63 12.21
CA TYR A 111 -25.64 16.21 11.91
C TYR A 111 -24.82 15.29 12.83
N LYS A 112 -23.55 15.62 13.08
CA LYS A 112 -22.68 14.89 14.01
C LYS A 112 -23.32 14.78 15.40
N LEU A 113 -23.85 15.88 15.92
CA LEU A 113 -24.53 15.91 17.22
C LEU A 113 -25.81 15.07 17.21
N ALA A 114 -26.60 15.14 16.13
CA ALA A 114 -27.81 14.34 15.97
C ALA A 114 -27.52 12.84 15.95
N ILE A 115 -26.57 12.38 15.12
CA ILE A 115 -26.18 10.97 15.05
C ILE A 115 -25.60 10.49 16.37
N ASN A 116 -24.77 11.29 17.03
CA ASN A 116 -24.22 10.93 18.34
C ASN A 116 -25.34 10.70 19.36
N LYS A 117 -26.35 11.57 19.39
CA LYS A 117 -27.52 11.43 20.25
C LYS A 117 -28.36 10.19 19.90
N ASP A 118 -28.61 9.97 18.61
CA ASP A 118 -29.42 8.85 18.13
C ASP A 118 -28.76 7.49 18.45
N ILE A 119 -27.43 7.37 18.30
CA ILE A 119 -26.70 6.14 18.65
C ILE A 119 -26.68 5.94 20.17
N LEU A 120 -26.45 6.99 20.97
CA LEU A 120 -26.49 6.89 22.44
C LEU A 120 -27.85 6.39 22.94
N HIS A 121 -28.94 6.89 22.35
CA HIS A 121 -30.28 6.42 22.68
C HIS A 121 -30.47 4.92 22.36
N ARG A 122 -29.94 4.43 21.24
CA ARG A 122 -29.98 2.99 20.91
C ARG A 122 -29.16 2.13 21.89
N ILE A 123 -28.04 2.64 22.39
CA ILE A 123 -27.26 1.98 23.46
C ILE A 123 -28.10 1.83 24.73
N GLU A 124 -28.83 2.89 25.11
CA GLU A 124 -29.71 2.88 26.30
C GLU A 124 -30.83 1.84 26.18
N ILE A 125 -31.57 1.82 25.06
CA ILE A 125 -32.63 0.83 24.79
C ILE A 125 -32.06 -0.59 24.85
N THR A 126 -30.88 -0.80 24.25
CA THR A 126 -30.24 -2.12 24.26
C THR A 126 -29.85 -2.53 25.68
N LYS A 127 -29.34 -1.62 26.52
CA LYS A 127 -29.04 -1.89 27.94
C LYS A 127 -30.30 -2.22 28.74
N ALA A 128 -31.44 -1.63 28.40
CA ALA A 128 -32.74 -1.90 29.04
C ALA A 128 -33.34 -3.27 28.68
N LYS A 129 -32.75 -4.04 27.75
CA LYS A 129 -33.26 -5.34 27.26
C LYS A 129 -34.62 -5.27 26.58
N GLU A 130 -35.00 -4.12 26.05
CA GLU A 130 -36.30 -3.88 25.41
C GLU A 130 -36.26 -4.28 23.92
N ILE A 131 -36.08 -5.57 23.65
CA ILE A 131 -35.97 -6.12 22.29
C ILE A 131 -37.23 -5.81 21.44
N ASN A 132 -38.40 -5.70 22.06
CA ASN A 132 -39.66 -5.38 21.37
C ASN A 132 -39.69 -3.92 20.87
N GLU A 133 -39.05 -2.98 21.56
CA GLU A 133 -38.95 -1.58 21.11
C GLU A 133 -37.97 -1.44 19.94
N LEU A 134 -36.85 -2.17 20.01
CA LEU A 134 -35.92 -2.33 18.91
C LEU A 134 -36.64 -2.89 17.67
N GLU A 135 -37.38 -3.99 17.79
CA GLU A 135 -38.14 -4.59 16.69
C GLU A 135 -39.15 -3.62 16.04
N SER A 136 -39.82 -2.78 16.84
CA SER A 136 -40.74 -1.74 16.37
C SER A 136 -40.03 -0.66 15.53
N ILE A 137 -38.87 -0.18 16.01
CA ILE A 137 -38.03 0.78 15.28
C ILE A 137 -37.61 0.19 13.92
N PHE A 138 -37.29 -1.11 13.88
CA PHE A 138 -36.85 -1.78 12.66
C PHE A 138 -37.98 -1.99 11.63
N LEU A 139 -39.20 -2.35 12.05
CA LEU A 139 -40.34 -2.53 11.14
C LEU A 139 -40.78 -1.21 10.47
N HIS A 140 -40.62 -0.08 11.16
CA HIS A 140 -40.90 1.24 10.58
C HIS A 140 -39.86 1.63 9.52
N ILE A 141 -38.59 1.32 9.78
CA ILE A 141 -37.46 1.62 8.90
C ILE A 141 -37.47 0.74 7.62
N LEU A 142 -37.97 -0.49 7.69
CA LEU A 142 -38.15 -1.37 6.53
C LEU A 142 -39.08 -0.78 5.45
N LYS A 143 -39.85 0.27 5.72
CA LYS A 143 -40.73 0.91 4.72
C LYS A 143 -40.07 2.08 3.97
N ILE A 144 -38.86 2.46 4.34
CA ILE A 144 -38.16 3.58 3.70
C ILE A 144 -37.48 3.05 2.42
N ASP A 145 -38.01 3.44 1.26
CA ASP A 145 -37.34 3.30 -0.03
C ASP A 145 -36.38 4.47 -0.19
N CYS A 146 -35.09 4.17 -0.16
CA CYS A 146 -34.00 5.15 -0.29
C CYS A 146 -33.17 4.86 -1.55
N SER A 147 -33.82 4.48 -2.65
CA SER A 147 -33.18 4.43 -3.95
C SER A 147 -32.96 5.87 -4.46
N TRP A 148 -31.70 6.32 -4.45
CA TRP A 148 -31.32 7.58 -5.08
C TRP A 148 -30.76 7.28 -6.48
N ASN A 149 -31.31 7.95 -7.49
CA ASN A 149 -30.76 7.87 -8.83
C ASN A 149 -29.45 8.65 -8.91
N TYR A 150 -28.42 8.02 -9.44
CA TYR A 150 -27.21 8.72 -9.85
C TYR A 150 -27.51 9.57 -11.07
N ASP A 151 -27.32 10.87 -10.95
CA ASP A 151 -27.44 11.79 -12.09
C ASP A 151 -26.20 11.78 -13.00
N ASP A 152 -25.08 11.18 -12.56
CA ASP A 152 -23.85 11.12 -13.34
C ASP A 152 -23.98 10.10 -14.49
N ASN A 153 -23.90 10.62 -15.72
CA ASN A 153 -24.08 9.82 -16.94
C ASN A 153 -23.07 8.67 -17.07
N LEU A 154 -21.81 8.87 -16.67
CA LEU A 154 -20.78 7.84 -16.79
C LEU A 154 -21.04 6.69 -15.81
N ILE A 155 -21.42 7.00 -14.57
CA ILE A 155 -21.78 5.99 -13.59
C ILE A 155 -22.99 5.20 -14.06
N ARG A 156 -24.04 5.86 -14.53
CA ARG A 156 -25.22 5.19 -15.09
C ARG A 156 -24.84 4.25 -16.23
N LEU A 157 -23.97 4.70 -17.13
CA LEU A 157 -23.50 3.91 -18.26
C LEU A 157 -22.68 2.68 -17.80
N TYR A 158 -21.78 2.87 -16.83
CA TYR A 158 -21.00 1.77 -16.24
C TYR A 158 -21.89 0.73 -15.54
N ILE A 159 -22.86 1.18 -14.74
CA ILE A 159 -23.85 0.32 -14.08
C ILE A 159 -24.66 -0.45 -15.12
N LYS A 160 -25.18 0.21 -16.16
CA LYS A 160 -25.88 -0.44 -17.27
C LYS A 160 -25.01 -1.52 -17.94
N THR A 161 -23.72 -1.24 -18.09
CA THR A 161 -22.77 -2.18 -18.70
C THR A 161 -22.61 -3.44 -17.85
N ILE A 162 -22.51 -3.29 -16.52
CA ILE A 162 -22.42 -4.44 -15.60
C ILE A 162 -23.72 -5.25 -15.60
N HIS A 163 -24.89 -4.60 -15.59
CA HIS A 163 -26.18 -5.27 -15.51
C HIS A 163 -26.63 -5.89 -16.83
N ASN A 164 -26.26 -5.29 -17.96
CA ASN A 164 -26.64 -5.76 -19.30
C ASN A 164 -25.45 -5.71 -20.27
N PRO A 165 -24.42 -6.56 -20.06
CA PRO A 165 -23.16 -6.51 -20.83
C PRO A 165 -23.31 -6.87 -22.31
N ASN A 166 -24.47 -7.42 -22.71
CA ASN A 166 -24.73 -7.84 -24.08
C ASN A 166 -25.42 -6.78 -24.95
N SER A 167 -25.79 -5.63 -24.38
CA SER A 167 -26.50 -4.57 -25.09
C SER A 167 -25.62 -3.88 -26.14
N GLU A 168 -26.04 -3.91 -27.40
CA GLU A 168 -25.29 -3.31 -28.52
C GLU A 168 -25.25 -1.77 -28.47
N ASN A 169 -26.25 -1.14 -27.84
CA ASN A 169 -26.35 0.31 -27.74
C ASN A 169 -25.32 0.94 -26.79
N LEU A 170 -24.69 0.16 -25.92
CA LEU A 170 -23.73 0.67 -24.93
C LEU A 170 -22.50 1.31 -25.58
N ILE A 171 -22.04 0.77 -26.72
CA ILE A 171 -20.86 1.32 -27.43
C ILE A 171 -21.15 2.74 -27.93
N GLU A 172 -22.35 3.02 -28.44
CA GLU A 172 -22.71 4.37 -28.89
C GLU A 172 -22.83 5.35 -27.71
N GLU A 173 -23.35 4.91 -26.57
CA GLU A 173 -23.35 5.73 -25.33
C GLU A 173 -21.91 6.04 -24.87
N TYR A 174 -20.99 5.07 -24.90
CA TYR A 174 -19.57 5.31 -24.57
C TYR A 174 -18.89 6.24 -25.59
N LYS A 175 -19.17 6.10 -26.88
CA LYS A 175 -18.65 7.01 -27.92
C LYS A 175 -19.02 8.46 -27.64
N GLN A 176 -20.27 8.72 -27.25
CA GLN A 176 -20.72 10.06 -26.90
C GLN A 176 -19.95 10.62 -25.70
N TYR A 177 -19.81 9.83 -24.63
CA TYR A 177 -19.05 10.25 -23.46
C TYR A 177 -17.58 10.57 -23.79
N PHE A 178 -16.88 9.68 -24.50
CA PHE A 178 -15.48 9.90 -24.86
C PHE A 178 -15.29 11.05 -25.86
N HIS A 179 -16.27 11.31 -26.73
CA HIS A 179 -16.26 12.48 -27.59
C HIS A 179 -16.32 13.79 -26.77
N ILE A 180 -17.21 13.86 -25.78
CA ILE A 180 -17.32 15.01 -24.86
C ILE A 180 -16.02 15.16 -24.06
N LEU A 181 -15.51 14.09 -23.48
CA LEU A 181 -14.27 14.09 -22.71
C LEU A 181 -13.08 14.57 -23.55
N LYS A 182 -12.92 14.05 -24.77
CA LYS A 182 -11.83 14.44 -25.67
C LYS A 182 -11.92 15.90 -26.09
N SER A 183 -13.12 16.39 -26.39
CA SER A 183 -13.34 17.80 -26.74
C SER A 183 -13.02 18.70 -25.55
N PHE A 184 -13.54 18.35 -24.37
CA PHE A 184 -13.27 19.07 -23.13
C PHE A 184 -11.78 19.14 -22.80
N VAL A 185 -11.07 18.01 -22.84
CA VAL A 185 -9.65 17.96 -22.49
C VAL A 185 -8.79 18.74 -23.49
N LYS A 186 -9.17 18.79 -24.77
CA LYS A 186 -8.49 19.62 -25.78
C LYS A 186 -8.74 21.12 -25.62
N GLU A 187 -9.97 21.49 -25.30
CA GLU A 187 -10.39 22.91 -25.21
C GLU A 187 -9.97 23.56 -23.88
N TYR A 188 -9.96 22.81 -22.78
CA TYR A 188 -9.78 23.35 -21.43
C TYR A 188 -8.42 23.04 -20.78
N GLN A 189 -7.46 22.48 -21.54
CA GLN A 189 -6.13 22.14 -21.01
C GLN A 189 -5.35 23.36 -20.45
N SER A 190 -5.68 24.57 -20.91
CA SER A 190 -4.94 25.82 -20.63
C SER A 190 -5.72 26.85 -19.82
N LEU A 191 -6.97 26.57 -19.44
CA LEU A 191 -7.84 27.52 -18.73
C LEU A 191 -7.69 27.39 -17.20
N ASN A 192 -7.36 28.50 -16.55
CA ASN A 192 -7.23 28.61 -15.09
C ASN A 192 -8.53 28.99 -14.35
N ASN A 193 -9.67 28.99 -15.06
CA ASN A 193 -10.95 29.39 -14.47
C ASN A 193 -11.62 28.24 -13.73
N PHE A 194 -12.35 28.55 -12.66
CA PHE A 194 -13.18 27.59 -11.94
C PHE A 194 -14.35 27.15 -12.84
N LEU A 195 -14.38 25.86 -13.20
CA LEU A 195 -15.48 25.25 -13.95
C LEU A 195 -16.40 24.50 -12.99
N PRO A 196 -17.73 24.51 -13.20
CA PRO A 196 -18.66 23.70 -12.42
C PRO A 196 -18.25 22.24 -12.41
N LEU A 197 -18.23 21.63 -11.24
CA LEU A 197 -17.75 20.27 -11.05
C LEU A 197 -18.64 19.26 -11.77
N ARG A 198 -19.96 19.48 -11.78
CA ARG A 198 -20.94 18.57 -12.38
C ARG A 198 -20.85 18.49 -13.91
N LYS A 199 -20.37 19.54 -14.57
CA LYS A 199 -20.22 19.60 -16.04
C LYS A 199 -18.85 19.15 -16.51
N ASN A 200 -17.94 18.81 -15.60
CA ASN A 200 -16.59 18.42 -15.93
C ASN A 200 -16.51 16.90 -16.15
N PRO A 201 -16.34 16.42 -17.39
CA PRO A 201 -16.31 14.98 -17.68
C PRO A 201 -15.13 14.26 -17.04
N ILE A 202 -14.06 14.98 -16.65
CA ILE A 202 -12.93 14.42 -15.88
C ILE A 202 -13.38 14.05 -14.46
N LEU A 203 -14.22 14.87 -13.83
CA LEU A 203 -14.70 14.62 -12.48
C LEU A 203 -15.73 13.48 -12.43
N SER A 204 -16.41 13.19 -13.54
CA SER A 204 -17.19 11.96 -13.69
C SER A 204 -16.32 10.70 -13.65
N LEU A 205 -15.08 10.75 -14.14
CA LEU A 205 -14.12 9.63 -13.99
C LEU A 205 -13.74 9.42 -12.53
N LEU A 206 -13.44 10.51 -11.80
CA LEU A 206 -13.15 10.44 -10.36
C LEU A 206 -14.34 9.93 -9.56
N ASN A 207 -15.55 10.36 -9.93
CA ASN A 207 -16.78 9.91 -9.33
C ASN A 207 -17.02 8.41 -9.59
N LEU A 208 -16.79 7.95 -10.82
CA LEU A 208 -16.83 6.53 -11.15
C LEU A 208 -15.82 5.74 -10.30
N ALA A 209 -14.59 6.21 -10.15
CA ALA A 209 -13.59 5.58 -9.29
C ALA A 209 -14.04 5.53 -7.82
N TYR A 210 -14.65 6.60 -7.31
CA TYR A 210 -15.22 6.62 -5.96
C TYR A 210 -16.33 5.59 -5.79
N VAL A 211 -17.27 5.50 -6.75
CA VAL A 211 -18.40 4.55 -6.71
C VAL A 211 -17.96 3.11 -6.87
N ILE A 212 -16.98 2.83 -7.74
CA ILE A 212 -16.39 1.48 -7.87
C ILE A 212 -15.76 1.05 -6.54
N LYS A 213 -15.08 1.97 -5.84
CA LYS A 213 -14.41 1.69 -4.56
C LYS A 213 -15.38 1.53 -3.39
N ASN A 214 -16.37 2.41 -3.28
CA ASN A 214 -17.23 2.52 -2.09
C ASN A 214 -18.65 1.95 -2.29
N GLY A 215 -18.97 1.45 -3.47
CA GLY A 215 -20.32 1.01 -3.84
C GLY A 215 -21.25 2.19 -4.13
N LEU A 216 -22.53 1.91 -4.41
CA LEU A 216 -23.52 2.98 -4.60
C LEU A 216 -23.92 3.59 -3.26
N TYR A 217 -23.84 4.92 -3.17
CA TYR A 217 -24.59 5.75 -2.26
C TYR A 217 -26.02 5.26 -2.11
N LYS A 218 -26.32 4.86 -0.89
CA LYS A 218 -27.63 4.48 -0.42
C LYS A 218 -27.77 5.08 0.96
N ALA A 219 -28.91 5.72 1.22
CA ALA A 219 -29.19 6.14 2.58
C ALA A 219 -29.40 4.88 3.42
N ASP A 220 -28.67 4.82 4.52
CA ASP A 220 -28.71 3.72 5.46
C ASP A 220 -29.57 4.11 6.65
N ALA A 221 -30.28 3.15 7.21
CA ALA A 221 -31.11 3.37 8.38
C ALA A 221 -30.84 2.33 9.48
N PHE A 222 -29.84 1.47 9.25
CA PHE A 222 -29.38 0.48 10.21
C PHE A 222 -27.91 0.74 10.54
N LEU A 223 -27.56 0.63 11.82
CA LEU A 223 -26.16 0.50 12.22
C LEU A 223 -25.70 -0.92 11.90
N ALA A 224 -24.41 -1.10 11.62
CA ALA A 224 -23.83 -2.43 11.46
C ALA A 224 -24.06 -3.25 12.75
N THR A 225 -23.98 -2.59 13.89
CA THR A 225 -24.26 -3.18 15.21
C THR A 225 -25.71 -3.64 15.34
N ASP A 226 -26.69 -2.86 14.84
CA ASP A 226 -28.11 -3.27 14.82
C ASP A 226 -28.30 -4.56 14.00
N LEU A 227 -27.66 -4.63 12.83
CA LEU A 227 -27.77 -5.77 11.92
C LEU A 227 -27.19 -7.05 12.53
N ILE A 228 -26.07 -6.94 13.25
CA ILE A 228 -25.47 -8.07 13.98
C ILE A 228 -26.44 -8.57 15.05
N LEU A 229 -27.00 -7.66 15.85
CA LEU A 229 -27.93 -7.99 16.92
C LEU A 229 -29.20 -8.66 16.38
N LEU A 230 -29.77 -8.11 15.31
CA LEU A 230 -30.98 -8.64 14.67
C LEU A 230 -30.77 -10.00 14.02
N ARG A 231 -29.67 -10.20 13.30
CA ARG A 231 -29.34 -11.51 12.71
C ARG A 231 -29.17 -12.55 13.80
N ALA A 232 -28.50 -12.20 14.90
CA ALA A 232 -28.35 -13.10 16.04
C ALA A 232 -29.70 -13.42 16.70
N PHE A 233 -30.58 -12.42 16.86
CA PHE A 233 -31.91 -12.60 17.43
C PHE A 233 -32.80 -13.49 16.56
N TYR A 234 -32.97 -13.17 15.27
CA TYR A 234 -33.80 -13.97 14.36
C TYR A 234 -33.22 -15.35 14.06
N SER A 235 -31.89 -15.51 14.09
CA SER A 235 -31.26 -16.83 14.07
C SER A 235 -31.58 -17.64 15.32
N SER A 236 -31.60 -17.00 16.50
CA SER A 236 -31.89 -17.67 17.78
C SER A 236 -33.35 -18.09 17.92
N THR A 237 -34.27 -17.28 17.35
CA THR A 237 -35.72 -17.55 17.33
C THR A 237 -36.16 -18.36 16.10
N GLN A 238 -35.21 -18.71 15.21
CA GLN A 238 -35.44 -19.46 13.98
C GLN A 238 -36.42 -18.80 13.00
N ASP A 239 -36.55 -17.46 13.03
CA ASP A 239 -37.36 -16.69 12.09
C ASP A 239 -36.59 -16.46 10.77
N THR A 240 -36.63 -17.47 9.91
CA THR A 240 -35.94 -17.48 8.61
C THR A 240 -36.47 -16.40 7.64
N ASN A 241 -37.74 -16.02 7.73
CA ASN A 241 -38.34 -15.01 6.87
C ASN A 241 -37.73 -13.63 7.15
N LYS A 242 -37.68 -13.21 8.42
CA LYS A 242 -37.08 -11.92 8.79
C LYS A 242 -35.56 -11.91 8.57
N LEU A 243 -34.89 -13.04 8.80
CA LEU A 243 -33.47 -13.19 8.49
C LEU A 243 -33.19 -12.96 7.00
N ASN A 244 -34.00 -13.54 6.11
CA ASN A 244 -33.86 -13.35 4.66
C ASN A 244 -34.11 -11.89 4.25
N ILE A 245 -35.12 -11.23 4.82
CA ILE A 245 -35.38 -9.80 4.57
C ILE A 245 -34.16 -8.93 4.92
N ILE A 246 -33.51 -9.19 6.06
CA ILE A 246 -32.29 -8.47 6.47
C ILE A 246 -31.13 -8.78 5.52
N ASN A 247 -30.94 -10.05 5.16
CA ASN A 247 -29.86 -10.48 4.29
C ASN A 247 -29.99 -9.90 2.87
N ASP A 248 -31.21 -9.84 2.32
CA ASP A 248 -31.46 -9.25 1.01
C ASP A 248 -31.17 -7.74 0.99
N ARG A 249 -31.50 -7.03 2.07
CA ARG A 249 -31.23 -5.57 2.18
C ARG A 249 -29.78 -5.20 2.40
N THR A 250 -29.01 -6.12 2.98
CA THR A 250 -27.58 -5.95 3.28
C THR A 250 -26.67 -6.57 2.21
N LYS A 251 -27.27 -7.14 1.15
CA LYS A 251 -26.53 -7.64 -0.01
C LYS A 251 -25.81 -6.46 -0.69
N ILE A 252 -24.50 -6.61 -0.85
CA ILE A 252 -23.64 -5.60 -1.48
C ILE A 252 -23.99 -5.49 -2.96
N ASP A 253 -24.11 -4.26 -3.47
CA ASP A 253 -24.36 -3.99 -4.89
C ASP A 253 -23.22 -4.52 -5.78
N ILE A 254 -23.58 -5.02 -6.98
CA ILE A 254 -22.71 -5.79 -7.90
C ILE A 254 -21.54 -4.97 -8.48
N ILE A 255 -21.49 -3.65 -8.22
CA ILE A 255 -20.58 -2.69 -8.88
C ILE A 255 -19.11 -2.88 -8.54
N ASN A 256 -18.80 -3.65 -7.50
CA ASN A 256 -17.42 -4.05 -7.16
C ASN A 256 -16.82 -5.08 -8.14
N THR A 257 -17.51 -5.43 -9.23
CA THR A 257 -16.99 -6.31 -10.28
C THR A 257 -16.40 -5.47 -11.42
N SER A 258 -15.11 -5.64 -11.73
CA SER A 258 -14.49 -4.98 -12.89
C SER A 258 -15.01 -5.55 -14.21
N LEU A 259 -14.99 -4.75 -15.29
CA LEU A 259 -15.41 -5.22 -16.61
C LEU A 259 -14.58 -6.41 -17.09
N VAL A 260 -13.28 -6.44 -16.76
CA VAL A 260 -12.38 -7.56 -17.06
C VAL A 260 -12.80 -8.81 -16.31
N SER A 261 -13.03 -8.72 -15.00
CA SER A 261 -13.51 -9.85 -14.20
C SER A 261 -14.90 -10.34 -14.64
N LEU A 262 -15.76 -9.44 -15.13
CA LEU A 262 -17.05 -9.80 -15.70
C LEU A 262 -16.86 -10.58 -17.01
N GLN A 263 -15.95 -10.15 -17.89
CA GLN A 263 -15.62 -10.84 -19.14
C GLN A 263 -15.00 -12.23 -18.89
N GLU A 264 -14.17 -12.37 -17.85
CA GLU A 264 -13.60 -13.66 -17.45
C GLU A 264 -14.68 -14.64 -16.95
N LYS A 265 -15.66 -14.14 -16.18
CA LYS A 265 -16.75 -14.95 -15.63
C LYS A 265 -17.86 -15.25 -16.64
N GLN A 266 -18.15 -14.30 -17.53
CA GLN A 266 -19.23 -14.35 -18.50
C GLN A 266 -18.71 -13.86 -19.87
N ALA A 267 -18.03 -14.75 -20.59
CA ALA A 267 -17.43 -14.40 -21.88
C ALA A 267 -18.50 -13.95 -22.88
N SER A 268 -18.50 -12.67 -23.22
CA SER A 268 -19.39 -12.07 -24.21
C SER A 268 -18.58 -11.37 -25.29
N GLN A 269 -18.99 -11.54 -26.56
CA GLN A 269 -18.37 -10.81 -27.67
C GLN A 269 -18.71 -9.32 -27.62
N ASN A 270 -19.91 -8.96 -27.16
CA ASN A 270 -20.33 -7.56 -27.05
C ASN A 270 -19.59 -6.86 -25.89
N LEU A 271 -19.45 -7.51 -24.74
CA LEU A 271 -18.65 -7.00 -23.62
C LEU A 271 -17.18 -6.84 -24.01
N LYS A 272 -16.60 -7.81 -24.74
CA LYS A 272 -15.24 -7.69 -25.27
C LYS A 272 -15.09 -6.46 -26.18
N LYS A 273 -16.02 -6.23 -27.12
CA LYS A 273 -16.01 -5.03 -27.97
C LYS A 273 -16.09 -3.73 -27.17
N ILE A 274 -16.89 -3.71 -26.09
CA ILE A 274 -16.99 -2.55 -25.18
C ILE A 274 -15.65 -2.31 -24.48
N ILE A 275 -15.03 -3.37 -23.93
CA ILE A 275 -13.72 -3.29 -23.27
C ILE A 275 -12.65 -2.79 -24.25
N ASP A 276 -12.54 -3.42 -25.43
CA ASP A 276 -11.58 -3.05 -26.47
C ASP A 276 -11.79 -1.59 -26.92
N PHE A 277 -13.04 -1.13 -27.01
CA PHE A 277 -13.35 0.26 -27.33
C PHE A 277 -12.90 1.23 -26.24
N ILE A 278 -13.24 0.95 -24.97
CA ILE A 278 -12.86 1.79 -23.83
C ILE A 278 -11.33 1.89 -23.74
N ASP A 279 -10.63 0.76 -23.86
CA ASP A 279 -9.16 0.69 -23.82
C ASP A 279 -8.53 1.56 -24.93
N LEU A 280 -9.02 1.42 -26.16
CA LEU A 280 -8.57 2.26 -27.28
C LEU A 280 -8.82 3.75 -27.04
N GLN A 281 -9.98 4.11 -26.48
CA GLN A 281 -10.28 5.51 -26.17
C GLN A 281 -9.36 6.04 -25.07
N ILE A 282 -9.12 5.27 -24.00
CA ILE A 282 -8.17 5.58 -22.93
C ILE A 282 -6.79 5.84 -23.52
N PHE A 283 -6.27 4.92 -24.36
CA PHE A 283 -4.99 5.11 -25.04
C PHE A 283 -4.94 6.43 -25.80
N SER A 284 -6.01 6.76 -26.54
CA SER A 284 -6.07 7.97 -27.39
C SER A 284 -6.04 9.30 -26.61
N ILE A 285 -6.50 9.28 -25.36
CA ILE A 285 -6.55 10.46 -24.49
C ILE A 285 -5.50 10.44 -23.37
N SER A 286 -4.81 9.32 -23.16
CA SER A 286 -3.82 9.11 -22.09
C SER A 286 -2.77 10.23 -22.00
N GLN A 287 -2.31 10.75 -23.14
CA GLN A 287 -1.35 11.85 -23.24
C GLN A 287 -1.78 13.15 -22.52
N TYR A 288 -3.08 13.32 -22.26
CA TYR A 288 -3.62 14.48 -21.55
C TYR A 288 -3.81 14.25 -20.04
N PHE A 289 -3.51 13.04 -19.55
CA PHE A 289 -3.65 12.64 -18.15
C PHE A 289 -2.30 12.16 -17.60
N ASN A 290 -1.64 13.03 -16.84
CA ASN A 290 -0.44 12.66 -16.06
C ASN A 290 -0.77 12.48 -14.56
N ASP A 291 -2.01 12.75 -14.16
CA ASP A 291 -2.43 12.86 -12.76
C ASP A 291 -2.86 11.52 -12.13
N PHE A 292 -3.35 10.58 -12.95
CA PHE A 292 -3.77 9.22 -12.59
C PHE A 292 -3.97 8.34 -13.85
N SER A 293 -3.89 7.02 -13.70
CA SER A 293 -4.16 6.05 -14.77
C SER A 293 -5.66 5.90 -14.98
N LEU A 294 -6.15 6.17 -16.19
CA LEU A 294 -7.56 5.94 -16.56
C LEU A 294 -7.89 4.45 -16.64
N GLU A 295 -6.91 3.63 -17.04
CA GLU A 295 -7.03 2.18 -17.14
C GLU A 295 -7.41 1.58 -15.79
N ASP A 296 -6.78 2.05 -14.71
CA ASP A 296 -7.01 1.58 -13.34
C ASP A 296 -8.45 1.83 -12.86
N ILE A 297 -9.19 2.77 -13.47
CA ILE A 297 -10.58 3.05 -13.11
C ILE A 297 -11.51 1.98 -13.70
N PHE A 298 -11.44 1.78 -15.01
CA PHE A 298 -12.34 0.89 -15.74
C PHE A 298 -11.96 -0.59 -15.59
N PHE A 299 -10.67 -0.87 -15.39
CA PHE A 299 -10.09 -2.21 -15.35
C PHE A 299 -9.35 -2.49 -14.04
N HIS A 300 -9.86 -1.93 -12.93
CA HIS A 300 -9.30 -2.15 -11.60
C HIS A 300 -9.11 -3.65 -11.31
N LYS A 301 -7.92 -4.00 -10.80
CA LYS A 301 -7.62 -5.36 -10.36
C LYS A 301 -8.24 -5.54 -8.98
N SER A 302 -9.07 -6.55 -8.79
CA SER A 302 -9.53 -6.92 -7.45
C SER A 302 -8.32 -7.20 -6.56
N THR A 303 -8.29 -6.62 -5.36
CA THR A 303 -7.25 -6.73 -4.31
C THR A 303 -7.09 -8.14 -3.72
N ALA A 304 -7.30 -9.18 -4.52
CA ALA A 304 -6.87 -10.53 -4.18
C ALA A 304 -5.34 -10.54 -4.09
N THR A 305 -4.86 -10.28 -2.86
CA THR A 305 -3.50 -10.37 -2.34
C THR A 305 -2.49 -10.81 -3.39
N SER A 306 -1.85 -9.85 -4.04
CA SER A 306 -0.59 -10.11 -4.70
C SER A 306 0.43 -10.44 -3.62
N THR A 307 0.51 -11.71 -3.24
CA THR A 307 1.70 -12.22 -2.56
C THR A 307 2.86 -11.87 -3.49
N SER A 308 3.67 -10.90 -3.08
CA SER A 308 4.80 -10.43 -3.87
C SER A 308 5.64 -11.65 -4.23
N LYS A 309 5.65 -12.03 -5.51
CA LYS A 309 6.47 -13.15 -5.98
C LYS A 309 7.90 -12.86 -5.55
N ALA A 310 8.54 -13.80 -4.85
CA ALA A 310 9.92 -13.64 -4.44
C ALA A 310 10.78 -13.38 -5.68
N GLU A 311 11.41 -12.21 -5.75
CA GLU A 311 12.26 -11.83 -6.89
C GLU A 311 13.42 -12.82 -7.02
N SER A 312 13.70 -13.27 -8.24
CA SER A 312 14.86 -14.13 -8.53
C SER A 312 16.17 -13.34 -8.47
N PHE A 313 17.30 -14.01 -8.27
CA PHE A 313 18.61 -13.34 -8.28
C PHE A 313 18.89 -12.67 -9.63
N GLU A 314 18.55 -13.33 -10.73
CA GLU A 314 18.72 -12.80 -12.09
C GLU A 314 17.92 -11.52 -12.34
N GLN A 315 16.67 -11.47 -11.86
CA GLN A 315 15.85 -10.25 -11.90
C GLN A 315 16.49 -9.10 -11.10
N LEU A 316 17.04 -9.39 -9.92
CA LEU A 316 17.71 -8.36 -9.11
C LEU A 316 18.96 -7.81 -9.81
N ILE A 317 19.75 -8.66 -10.48
CA ILE A 317 20.89 -8.21 -11.28
C ILE A 317 20.44 -7.33 -12.45
N LEU A 318 19.35 -7.69 -13.15
CA LEU A 318 18.78 -6.85 -14.20
C LEU A 318 18.29 -5.49 -13.69
N ASN A 319 17.82 -5.43 -12.44
CA ASN A 319 17.36 -4.18 -11.81
C ASN A 319 18.50 -3.22 -11.43
N LEU A 320 19.76 -3.66 -11.43
CA LEU A 320 20.91 -2.77 -11.18
C LEU A 320 20.94 -1.58 -12.15
N LYS A 321 20.46 -1.75 -13.39
CA LYS A 321 20.36 -0.68 -14.40
C LYS A 321 19.54 0.52 -13.94
N ASN A 322 18.67 0.34 -12.94
CA ASN A 322 17.80 1.39 -12.44
C ASN A 322 18.52 2.30 -11.41
N ILE A 323 19.63 1.84 -10.82
CA ILE A 323 20.35 2.56 -9.74
C ILE A 323 20.63 4.03 -10.07
N PRO A 324 21.17 4.39 -11.25
CA PRO A 324 21.45 5.78 -11.58
C PRO A 324 20.21 6.69 -11.54
N ASN A 325 19.01 6.14 -11.76
CA ASN A 325 17.76 6.90 -11.83
C ASN A 325 17.03 7.03 -10.49
N ILE A 326 17.54 6.39 -9.44
CA ILE A 326 16.93 6.35 -8.10
C ILE A 326 17.84 6.94 -7.01
N ILE A 327 18.93 7.60 -7.41
CA ILE A 327 19.78 8.39 -6.50
C ILE A 327 19.33 9.83 -6.59
N PHE A 328 18.86 10.37 -5.47
CA PHE A 328 18.31 11.72 -5.34
C PHE A 328 19.11 12.55 -4.32
N ASP A 329 19.16 13.86 -4.51
CA ASP A 329 19.72 14.76 -3.51
C ASP A 329 18.83 14.85 -2.24
N GLU A 330 19.41 15.35 -1.15
CA GLU A 330 18.75 15.43 0.15
C GLU A 330 17.48 16.27 0.12
N GLU A 331 17.46 17.34 -0.67
CA GLU A 331 16.31 18.23 -0.77
C GLU A 331 15.18 17.57 -1.56
N THR A 332 15.50 16.85 -2.63
CA THR A 332 14.53 16.06 -3.39
C THR A 332 13.92 14.95 -2.54
N LEU A 333 14.73 14.17 -1.80
CA LEU A 333 14.20 13.16 -0.87
C LEU A 333 13.30 13.77 0.20
N TYR A 334 13.72 14.88 0.80
CA TYR A 334 12.93 15.58 1.81
C TYR A 334 11.62 16.14 1.22
N LYS A 335 11.63 16.64 -0.02
CA LYS A 335 10.41 17.09 -0.69
C LYS A 335 9.47 15.92 -0.96
N MET A 336 9.98 14.78 -1.44
CA MET A 336 9.15 13.59 -1.72
C MET A 336 8.35 13.17 -0.49
N ILE A 337 8.98 13.04 0.69
CA ILE A 337 8.27 12.62 1.92
C ILE A 337 7.33 13.68 2.50
N ASN A 338 7.52 14.96 2.19
CA ASN A 338 6.72 16.07 2.72
C ASN A 338 5.76 16.65 1.66
N GLN A 339 5.46 15.91 0.60
CA GLN A 339 4.37 16.28 -0.31
C GLN A 339 3.05 16.17 0.45
N GLU A 340 2.30 17.27 0.49
CA GLU A 340 0.92 17.23 0.96
C GLU A 340 0.16 16.24 0.07
N LYS A 341 -0.28 15.12 0.65
CA LYS A 341 -0.94 14.08 -0.13
C LYS A 341 -2.31 14.61 -0.56
N ASP A 342 -2.50 14.68 -1.87
CA ASP A 342 -3.83 14.85 -2.44
C ASP A 342 -4.76 13.74 -1.96
N ILE A 343 -5.87 14.11 -1.33
CA ILE A 343 -6.85 13.16 -0.80
C ILE A 343 -7.47 12.31 -1.92
N TYR A 344 -7.59 12.82 -3.15
CA TYR A 344 -8.12 12.07 -4.28
C TYR A 344 -7.25 10.85 -4.64
N LYS A 345 -5.94 10.87 -4.34
CA LYS A 345 -5.05 9.73 -4.61
C LYS A 345 -5.45 8.47 -3.85
N LYS A 346 -6.20 8.61 -2.75
CA LYS A 346 -6.82 7.49 -2.03
C LYS A 346 -7.78 6.68 -2.90
N LEU A 347 -8.25 7.19 -4.05
CA LEU A 347 -9.11 6.45 -4.97
C LEU A 347 -8.36 5.36 -5.75
N PHE A 348 -7.07 5.57 -6.04
CA PHE A 348 -6.30 4.73 -6.97
C PHE A 348 -5.23 3.87 -6.30
N VAL A 349 -4.86 4.22 -5.07
CA VAL A 349 -3.83 3.52 -4.30
C VAL A 349 -4.54 2.69 -3.24
N ASP A 350 -4.50 1.36 -3.37
CA ASP A 350 -4.98 0.42 -2.34
C ASP A 350 -4.04 0.34 -1.12
N ASP A 351 -2.89 1.00 -1.19
CA ASP A 351 -1.94 1.06 -0.10
C ASP A 351 -2.33 2.13 0.95
N TYR A 352 -3.30 1.79 1.80
CA TYR A 352 -3.35 2.37 3.14
C TYR A 352 -2.13 1.95 3.99
N HIS A 353 -1.38 0.93 3.56
CA HIS A 353 -0.29 0.33 4.32
C HIS A 353 1.12 0.67 3.87
N ASN A 354 1.38 1.08 2.62
CA ASN A 354 2.71 1.56 2.26
C ASN A 354 2.82 3.06 2.52
N ASN A 355 3.51 3.39 3.62
CA ASN A 355 3.95 4.75 3.87
C ASN A 355 4.80 5.21 2.66
N LEU A 356 4.70 6.47 2.25
CA LEU A 356 5.52 6.99 1.15
C LEU A 356 7.01 6.82 1.46
N ILE A 357 7.35 6.92 2.75
CA ILE A 357 8.68 6.61 3.29
C ILE A 357 9.07 5.15 3.01
N GLU A 358 8.18 4.19 3.28
CA GLU A 358 8.45 2.77 3.02
C GLU A 358 8.65 2.50 1.53
N LYS A 359 7.86 3.15 0.66
CA LYS A 359 8.06 3.05 -0.79
C LYS A 359 9.45 3.55 -1.20
N ILE A 360 9.85 4.74 -0.75
CA ILE A 360 11.17 5.32 -1.03
C ILE A 360 12.28 4.39 -0.54
N ILE A 361 12.16 3.85 0.68
CA ILE A 361 13.15 2.91 1.24
C ILE A 361 13.17 1.59 0.45
N ASN A 362 12.00 1.05 0.10
CA ASN A 362 11.87 -0.22 -0.64
C ASN A 362 12.47 -0.12 -2.05
N GLU A 363 12.30 1.02 -2.72
CA GLU A 363 12.81 1.31 -4.05
C GLU A 363 14.24 1.88 -4.03
N SER A 364 14.85 2.06 -2.85
CA SER A 364 16.17 2.69 -2.71
C SER A 364 17.32 1.84 -3.27
N PRO A 365 18.43 2.46 -3.70
CA PRO A 365 19.59 1.74 -4.21
C PRO A 365 20.25 0.86 -3.12
N ALA A 366 20.28 1.31 -1.86
CA ALA A 366 20.78 0.49 -0.75
C ALA A 366 19.94 -0.78 -0.54
N ASN A 367 18.61 -0.70 -0.63
CA ASN A 367 17.75 -1.86 -0.47
C ASN A 367 17.91 -2.87 -1.62
N LEU A 368 18.05 -2.38 -2.86
CA LEU A 368 18.35 -3.25 -4.00
C LEU A 368 19.67 -4.02 -3.79
N LEU A 369 20.74 -3.32 -3.38
CA LEU A 369 22.01 -3.96 -3.06
C LEU A 369 21.89 -4.94 -1.89
N ASN A 370 21.12 -4.60 -0.85
CA ASN A 370 20.86 -5.49 0.27
C ASN A 370 20.21 -6.81 -0.17
N LYS A 371 19.18 -6.74 -1.03
CA LYS A 371 18.55 -7.94 -1.61
C LYS A 371 19.53 -8.79 -2.40
N ILE A 372 20.38 -8.15 -3.22
CA ILE A 372 21.43 -8.84 -4.01
C ILE A 372 22.44 -9.49 -3.08
N TYR A 373 22.95 -8.76 -2.09
CA TYR A 373 23.99 -9.23 -1.17
C TYR A 373 23.49 -10.40 -0.33
N ASN A 374 22.25 -10.35 0.17
CA ASN A 374 21.67 -11.43 0.95
C ASN A 374 21.48 -12.70 0.10
N LYS A 375 20.95 -12.59 -1.12
CA LYS A 375 20.83 -13.77 -2.01
C LYS A 375 22.17 -14.32 -2.45
N TYR A 376 23.13 -13.44 -2.75
CA TYR A 376 24.48 -13.83 -3.10
C TYR A 376 25.16 -14.56 -1.94
N PHE A 377 25.11 -13.99 -0.74
CA PHE A 377 25.68 -14.61 0.46
C PHE A 377 25.01 -15.95 0.78
N GLN A 378 23.68 -16.04 0.68
CA GLN A 378 22.96 -17.31 0.82
C GLN A 378 23.45 -18.36 -0.18
N ALA A 379 23.62 -17.99 -1.45
CA ALA A 379 24.17 -18.88 -2.46
C ALA A 379 25.61 -19.32 -2.14
N LEU A 380 26.46 -18.41 -1.66
CA LEU A 380 27.83 -18.76 -1.26
C LEU A 380 27.87 -19.70 -0.04
N LEU A 381 26.97 -19.53 0.94
CA LEU A 381 26.87 -20.41 2.11
C LEU A 381 26.54 -21.86 1.74
N GLU A 382 25.75 -22.06 0.68
CA GLU A 382 25.42 -23.40 0.18
C GLU A 382 26.66 -24.16 -0.33
N ILE A 383 27.67 -23.45 -0.83
CA ILE A 383 28.86 -24.02 -1.48
C ILE A 383 30.18 -23.62 -0.79
N ALA A 384 30.10 -23.19 0.47
CA ALA A 384 31.23 -22.60 1.19
C ALA A 384 32.43 -23.56 1.32
N THR A 385 32.18 -24.86 1.48
CA THR A 385 33.23 -25.88 1.61
C THR A 385 34.04 -25.98 0.30
N SER A 386 33.35 -26.10 -0.82
CA SER A 386 33.95 -26.22 -2.15
C SER A 386 34.70 -24.95 -2.55
N ILE A 387 34.17 -23.77 -2.20
CA ILE A 387 34.89 -22.50 -2.38
C ILE A 387 36.19 -22.49 -1.59
N ASN A 388 36.16 -22.83 -0.30
CA ASN A 388 37.35 -22.81 0.55
C ASN A 388 38.41 -23.82 0.09
N LEU A 389 38.00 -25.00 -0.38
CA LEU A 389 38.91 -25.97 -0.99
C LEU A 389 39.49 -25.47 -2.31
N ALA A 390 38.68 -24.86 -3.18
CA ALA A 390 39.16 -24.28 -4.42
C ALA A 390 40.13 -23.10 -4.18
N LEU A 391 39.93 -22.33 -3.11
CA LEU A 391 40.87 -21.31 -2.65
C LEU A 391 42.19 -21.94 -2.15
N PHE A 392 42.11 -23.02 -1.37
CA PHE A 392 43.30 -23.74 -0.89
C PHE A 392 44.13 -24.35 -2.03
N ASP A 393 43.46 -24.91 -3.04
CA ASP A 393 44.08 -25.50 -4.22
C ASP A 393 44.47 -24.44 -5.29
N GLU A 394 44.33 -23.14 -4.98
CA GLU A 394 44.61 -22.01 -5.88
C GLU A 394 43.91 -22.12 -7.26
N ASN A 395 42.70 -22.68 -7.30
CA ASN A 395 41.94 -22.87 -8.53
C ASN A 395 41.26 -21.56 -8.99
N LEU A 396 42.08 -20.66 -9.52
CA LEU A 396 41.67 -19.32 -9.96
C LEU A 396 40.56 -19.37 -11.01
N LYS A 397 40.49 -20.39 -11.87
CA LYS A 397 39.43 -20.52 -12.88
C LYS A 397 38.04 -20.64 -12.26
N LEU A 398 37.92 -21.36 -11.14
CA LEU A 398 36.65 -21.54 -10.44
C LEU A 398 36.26 -20.28 -9.65
N ILE A 399 37.23 -19.62 -9.02
CA ILE A 399 36.99 -18.51 -8.09
C ILE A 399 36.89 -17.15 -8.77
N TYR A 400 37.63 -16.93 -9.87
CA TYR A 400 37.73 -15.62 -10.55
C TYR A 400 36.39 -14.93 -10.84
N PRO A 401 35.33 -15.62 -11.32
CA PRO A 401 34.06 -14.96 -11.62
C PRO A 401 33.38 -14.36 -10.39
N PHE A 402 33.54 -14.98 -9.22
CA PHE A 402 33.03 -14.46 -7.95
C PHE A 402 33.77 -13.19 -7.54
N VAL A 403 35.10 -13.20 -7.62
CA VAL A 403 35.95 -12.06 -7.26
C VAL A 403 35.69 -10.86 -8.17
N GLU A 404 35.57 -11.05 -9.48
CA GLU A 404 35.24 -9.96 -10.42
C GLU A 404 33.82 -9.43 -10.19
N PHE A 405 32.84 -10.30 -9.94
CA PHE A 405 31.49 -9.89 -9.61
C PHE A 405 31.45 -9.03 -8.33
N GLU A 406 32.10 -9.48 -7.26
CA GLU A 406 32.18 -8.76 -5.97
C GLU A 406 32.87 -7.40 -6.10
N LYS A 407 33.95 -7.33 -6.88
CA LYS A 407 34.69 -6.09 -7.16
C LYS A 407 33.80 -5.03 -7.81
N HIS A 408 32.96 -5.41 -8.78
CA HIS A 408 32.06 -4.48 -9.44
C HIS A 408 30.87 -4.08 -8.56
N LEU A 409 30.32 -4.99 -7.74
CA LEU A 409 29.32 -4.63 -6.72
C LEU A 409 29.86 -3.63 -5.70
N LYS A 410 31.08 -3.85 -5.19
CA LYS A 410 31.75 -2.92 -4.25
C LYS A 410 31.92 -1.53 -4.88
N LYS A 411 32.28 -1.45 -6.17
CA LYS A 411 32.36 -0.16 -6.89
C LYS A 411 31.00 0.55 -6.95
N ILE A 412 29.92 -0.17 -7.22
CA ILE A 412 28.56 0.40 -7.24
C ILE A 412 28.20 0.94 -5.85
N ALA A 413 28.43 0.16 -4.79
CA ALA A 413 28.18 0.60 -3.40
C ALA A 413 28.97 1.86 -3.02
N ILE A 414 30.24 1.96 -3.42
CA ILE A 414 31.08 3.15 -3.19
C ILE A 414 30.50 4.37 -3.90
N GLU A 415 30.01 4.24 -5.13
CA GLU A 415 29.41 5.36 -5.84
C GLU A 415 28.05 5.76 -5.24
N ILE A 416 27.20 4.81 -4.81
CA ILE A 416 25.94 5.10 -4.11
C ILE A 416 26.19 5.88 -2.82
N ALA A 417 27.24 5.53 -2.06
CA ALA A 417 27.58 6.20 -0.81
C ALA A 417 27.95 7.69 -0.99
N LYS A 418 28.29 8.13 -2.22
CA LYS A 418 28.54 9.54 -2.56
C LYS A 418 27.26 10.36 -2.75
N LYS A 419 26.09 9.72 -2.74
CA LYS A 419 24.78 10.40 -2.83
C LYS A 419 24.71 11.28 -4.08
N SER A 420 24.50 12.59 -3.93
CA SER A 420 24.42 13.56 -5.02
C SER A 420 25.70 13.66 -5.88
N ASP A 421 26.86 13.28 -5.33
CA ASP A 421 28.16 13.42 -6.00
C ASP A 421 28.59 12.14 -6.73
N PHE A 422 27.66 11.20 -6.95
CA PHE A 422 27.95 9.94 -7.63
C PHE A 422 28.31 10.15 -9.10
N ASN A 423 29.10 9.23 -9.67
CA ASN A 423 29.40 9.23 -11.10
C ASN A 423 28.54 8.16 -11.84
N PRO A 424 27.56 8.56 -12.68
CA PRO A 424 26.70 7.62 -13.39
C PRO A 424 27.46 6.69 -14.35
N GLU A 425 28.52 7.19 -15.01
CA GLU A 425 29.31 6.39 -15.95
C GLU A 425 30.04 5.25 -15.24
N LYS A 426 30.61 5.50 -14.06
CA LYS A 426 31.29 4.47 -13.25
C LYS A 426 30.33 3.36 -12.80
N ILE A 427 29.09 3.73 -12.44
CA ILE A 427 28.04 2.77 -12.11
C ILE A 427 27.70 1.95 -13.36
N ASN A 428 27.43 2.59 -14.49
CA ASN A 428 27.07 1.93 -15.75
C ASN A 428 28.16 0.96 -16.25
N ILE A 429 29.43 1.34 -16.16
CA ILE A 429 30.56 0.45 -16.48
C ILE A 429 30.54 -0.78 -15.58
N SER A 430 30.35 -0.60 -14.27
CA SER A 430 30.33 -1.72 -13.33
C SER A 430 29.13 -2.65 -13.54
N ILE A 431 27.96 -2.10 -13.88
CA ILE A 431 26.77 -2.88 -14.23
C ILE A 431 27.01 -3.71 -15.49
N LYS A 432 27.64 -3.12 -16.51
CA LYS A 432 27.98 -3.83 -17.75
C LYS A 432 28.93 -5.01 -17.50
N GLU A 433 29.96 -4.83 -16.68
CA GLU A 433 30.89 -5.90 -16.33
C GLU A 433 30.23 -6.99 -15.45
N ILE A 434 29.29 -6.61 -14.56
CA ILE A 434 28.46 -7.58 -13.84
C ILE A 434 27.67 -8.45 -14.82
N HIS A 435 26.96 -7.86 -15.78
CA HIS A 435 26.19 -8.61 -16.77
C HIS A 435 27.07 -9.53 -17.63
N LYS A 436 28.29 -9.09 -17.96
CA LYS A 436 29.27 -9.89 -18.70
C LYS A 436 29.79 -11.08 -17.88
N THR A 437 30.02 -10.88 -16.59
CA THR A 437 30.60 -11.90 -15.69
C THR A 437 29.54 -12.90 -15.19
N TYR A 438 28.27 -12.47 -15.13
CA TYR A 438 27.18 -13.24 -14.53
C TYR A 438 26.97 -14.66 -15.12
N PRO A 439 27.00 -14.89 -16.45
CA PRO A 439 26.84 -16.24 -16.99
C PRO A 439 27.94 -17.21 -16.52
N LEU A 440 29.18 -16.71 -16.44
CA LEU A 440 30.32 -17.50 -15.97
C LEU A 440 30.22 -17.77 -14.46
N LEU A 441 29.79 -16.78 -13.68
CA LEU A 441 29.51 -16.95 -12.25
C LEU A 441 28.42 -18.02 -12.01
N LYS A 442 27.34 -17.98 -12.78
CA LYS A 442 26.24 -18.96 -12.70
C LYS A 442 26.72 -20.37 -13.03
N SER A 443 27.52 -20.53 -14.09
CA SER A 443 28.13 -21.81 -14.47
C SER A 443 29.06 -22.35 -13.39
N ASN A 444 29.94 -21.51 -12.85
CA ASN A 444 30.89 -21.94 -11.82
C ASN A 444 30.19 -22.26 -10.49
N TYR A 445 29.13 -21.52 -10.14
CA TYR A 445 28.29 -21.86 -9.00
C TYR A 445 27.70 -23.27 -9.13
N SER A 446 27.17 -23.64 -10.31
CA SER A 446 26.65 -24.99 -10.55
C SER A 446 27.74 -26.06 -10.37
N LEU A 447 28.93 -25.85 -10.93
CA LEU A 447 30.06 -26.79 -10.78
C LEU A 447 30.48 -26.96 -9.31
N LEU A 448 30.57 -25.86 -8.57
CA LEU A 448 30.91 -25.91 -7.14
C LEU A 448 29.80 -26.54 -6.31
N LYS A 449 28.54 -26.38 -6.70
CA LYS A 449 27.41 -27.02 -6.03
C LYS A 449 27.40 -28.54 -6.22
N ASP A 450 27.71 -29.01 -7.42
CA ASP A 450 27.85 -30.43 -7.70
C ASP A 450 29.03 -31.02 -6.92
N ALA A 451 30.17 -30.31 -6.89
CA ALA A 451 31.32 -30.68 -6.07
C ALA A 451 30.99 -30.73 -4.57
N GLU A 452 30.24 -29.75 -4.06
CA GLU A 452 29.80 -29.69 -2.66
C GLU A 452 28.98 -30.93 -2.30
N GLN A 453 28.02 -31.32 -3.14
CA GLN A 453 27.20 -32.50 -2.92
C GLN A 453 28.04 -33.79 -2.88
N GLN A 454 29.04 -33.89 -3.77
CA GLN A 454 29.95 -35.02 -3.76
C GLN A 454 30.80 -35.06 -2.49
N ILE A 455 31.37 -33.92 -2.07
CA ILE A 455 32.15 -33.77 -0.84
C ILE A 455 31.32 -34.19 0.39
N ILE A 456 30.06 -33.77 0.46
CA ILE A 456 29.14 -34.13 1.54
C ILE A 456 28.86 -35.64 1.54
N LYS A 457 28.46 -36.20 0.40
CA LYS A 457 28.08 -37.61 0.26
C LYS A 457 29.23 -38.56 0.62
N GLU A 458 30.44 -38.23 0.18
CA GLU A 458 31.61 -39.06 0.36
C GLU A 458 32.42 -38.69 1.61
N LYS A 459 32.00 -37.66 2.37
CA LYS A 459 32.69 -37.10 3.55
C LYS A 459 34.17 -36.80 3.27
N ARG A 460 34.49 -36.36 2.05
CA ARG A 460 35.86 -36.09 1.58
C ARG A 460 36.36 -34.71 1.98
N GLY A 461 37.67 -34.46 1.86
CA GLY A 461 38.26 -33.13 2.02
C GLY A 461 38.56 -32.68 3.45
N ILE A 462 38.31 -33.52 4.46
CA ILE A 462 38.50 -33.21 5.90
C ILE A 462 39.94 -32.76 6.19
N GLU A 463 40.94 -33.52 5.74
CA GLU A 463 42.35 -33.22 6.00
C GLU A 463 42.78 -31.91 5.33
N LYS A 464 42.40 -31.70 4.06
CA LYS A 464 42.67 -30.46 3.34
C LYS A 464 42.02 -29.24 4.00
N LEU A 465 40.76 -29.35 4.42
CA LEU A 465 40.07 -28.28 5.14
C LEU A 465 40.74 -27.96 6.46
N SER A 466 41.18 -28.99 7.21
CA SER A 466 41.92 -28.78 8.46
C SER A 466 43.20 -27.98 8.24
N LEU A 467 43.99 -28.36 7.21
CA LEU A 467 45.20 -27.63 6.82
C LEU A 467 44.89 -26.20 6.35
N PHE A 468 43.80 -26.00 5.61
CA PHE A 468 43.37 -24.66 5.18
C PHE A 468 42.99 -23.78 6.37
N ILE A 469 42.25 -24.33 7.34
CA ILE A 469 41.79 -23.59 8.52
C ILE A 469 42.92 -23.20 9.45
N ASP A 470 44.00 -23.98 9.49
CA ASP A 470 45.22 -23.59 10.22
C ASP A 470 45.97 -22.46 9.55
N LYS A 471 45.90 -22.35 8.22
CA LYS A 471 46.59 -21.32 7.44
C LYS A 471 45.78 -20.02 7.33
N LYS A 472 44.46 -20.09 7.26
CA LYS A 472 43.59 -18.93 7.05
C LYS A 472 43.11 -18.34 8.38
N ASN A 473 43.28 -17.04 8.55
CA ASN A 473 42.69 -16.32 9.67
C ASN A 473 41.21 -16.01 9.38
N PHE A 474 40.30 -16.79 9.97
CA PHE A 474 38.86 -16.57 9.85
C PHE A 474 38.41 -15.48 10.82
N LEU A 475 37.86 -14.40 10.26
CA LEU A 475 37.14 -13.39 11.03
C LEU A 475 35.78 -13.94 11.46
N THR A 476 35.28 -13.49 12.61
CA THR A 476 33.90 -13.79 13.01
C THR A 476 32.91 -12.99 12.16
N TYR A 477 31.68 -13.49 12.01
CA TYR A 477 30.62 -12.80 11.28
C TYR A 477 30.37 -11.38 11.81
N LYS A 478 30.47 -11.19 13.13
CA LYS A 478 30.38 -9.88 13.77
C LYS A 478 31.54 -8.96 13.37
N GLN A 479 32.77 -9.46 13.34
CA GLN A 479 33.94 -8.67 12.91
C GLN A 479 33.81 -8.25 11.45
N ILE A 480 33.34 -9.14 10.58
CA ILE A 480 33.08 -8.85 9.16
C ILE A 480 32.05 -7.72 9.04
N LYS A 481 30.95 -7.78 9.80
CA LYS A 481 29.91 -6.73 9.81
C LYS A 481 30.39 -5.39 10.36
N ILE A 482 31.23 -5.36 11.38
CA ILE A 482 31.68 -4.12 12.07
C ILE A 482 32.81 -3.40 11.33
N SER A 483 33.51 -4.07 10.39
CA SER A 483 34.68 -3.52 9.70
C SER A 483 34.45 -2.28 8.81
N ILE A 484 33.23 -1.74 8.74
CA ILE A 484 32.92 -0.46 8.11
C ILE A 484 33.09 0.67 9.13
N SER A 485 33.69 1.77 8.68
CA SER A 485 33.83 3.02 9.42
C SER A 485 32.56 3.35 10.21
N ASN A 486 32.69 3.47 11.52
CA ASN A 486 31.76 4.22 12.36
C ASN A 486 31.59 5.60 11.72
N ASN A 487 30.56 5.78 10.89
CA ASN A 487 30.02 7.11 10.67
C ASN A 487 29.79 7.65 12.07
N LYS A 488 30.39 8.79 12.41
CA LYS A 488 30.08 9.51 13.64
C LYS A 488 28.59 9.83 13.57
N GLY A 489 27.78 8.90 14.05
CA GLY A 489 26.34 8.95 13.93
C GLY A 489 25.85 10.18 14.66
N ILE A 490 24.83 10.79 14.08
CA ILE A 490 24.01 11.72 14.82
C ILE A 490 23.36 10.94 15.97
N ASN A 491 23.49 11.45 17.20
CA ASN A 491 22.77 10.88 18.34
C ASN A 491 21.28 11.26 18.21
N ILE A 492 20.47 10.31 17.73
CA ILE A 492 19.04 10.49 17.44
C ILE A 492 18.32 10.99 18.68
N ASP A 493 18.53 10.36 19.84
CA ASP A 493 17.89 10.74 21.10
C ASP A 493 18.18 12.19 21.49
N LYS A 494 19.44 12.62 21.34
CA LYS A 494 19.86 14.00 21.62
C LYS A 494 19.18 15.00 20.69
N HIS A 495 18.92 14.66 19.42
CA HIS A 495 18.16 15.53 18.54
C HIS A 495 16.67 15.55 18.87
N LEU A 496 16.06 14.41 19.16
CA LEU A 496 14.66 14.34 19.58
C LEU A 496 14.41 15.17 20.85
N VAL A 497 15.30 15.07 21.85
CA VAL A 497 15.24 15.89 23.07
C VAL A 497 15.32 17.39 22.74
N LYS A 498 16.20 17.80 21.80
CA LYS A 498 16.31 19.20 21.37
C LYS A 498 15.05 19.68 20.64
N ILE A 499 14.47 18.86 19.76
CA ILE A 499 13.23 19.16 19.05
C ILE A 499 12.10 19.37 20.07
N ASN A 500 11.92 18.43 21.00
CA ASN A 500 10.89 18.52 22.04
C ASN A 500 11.09 19.73 22.94
N LYS A 501 12.33 20.06 23.31
CA LYS A 501 12.65 21.28 24.07
C LYS A 501 12.27 22.55 23.30
N ASN A 502 12.53 22.61 21.99
CA ASN A 502 12.14 23.74 21.14
C ASN A 502 10.61 23.86 21.00
N ILE A 503 9.89 22.74 20.88
CA ILE A 503 8.42 22.72 20.86
C ILE A 503 7.86 23.23 22.20
N ALA A 504 8.36 22.70 23.32
CA ALA A 504 7.92 23.11 24.66
C ALA A 504 8.20 24.60 24.96
N SER A 505 9.21 25.17 24.32
CA SER A 505 9.54 26.61 24.40
C SER A 505 8.90 27.44 23.28
N THR A 506 7.93 26.90 22.53
CA THR A 506 7.22 27.54 21.41
C THR A 506 8.10 28.03 20.26
N ASN A 507 9.36 27.57 20.19
CA ASN A 507 10.30 27.89 19.12
C ASN A 507 10.13 26.93 17.93
N TYR A 508 8.97 27.01 17.26
CA TYR A 508 8.59 26.09 16.19
C TYR A 508 9.52 26.11 14.98
N LYS A 509 10.09 27.28 14.63
CA LYS A 509 11.06 27.39 13.52
C LYS A 509 12.32 26.57 13.80
N SER A 510 12.86 26.67 15.01
CA SER A 510 14.05 25.89 15.41
C SER A 510 13.74 24.40 15.55
N ALA A 511 12.55 24.06 16.05
CA ALA A 511 12.07 22.67 16.09
C ALA A 511 11.98 22.07 14.67
N GLN A 512 11.37 22.78 13.72
CA GLN A 512 11.21 22.36 12.34
C GLN A 512 12.56 22.19 11.64
N ALA A 513 13.50 23.12 11.82
CA ALA A 513 14.84 23.01 11.25
C ALA A 513 15.59 21.78 11.78
N LYS A 514 15.52 21.51 13.09
CA LYS A 514 16.15 20.33 13.70
C LYS A 514 15.46 19.03 13.32
N ALA A 515 14.13 19.03 13.16
CA ALA A 515 13.41 17.88 12.64
C ALA A 515 13.82 17.57 11.20
N LYS A 516 13.90 18.58 10.32
CA LYS A 516 14.39 18.43 8.95
C LYS A 516 15.80 17.84 8.89
N GLU A 517 16.72 18.33 9.71
CA GLU A 517 18.10 17.81 9.81
C GLU A 517 18.12 16.32 10.19
N LEU A 518 17.34 15.93 11.22
CA LEU A 518 17.24 14.54 11.65
C LEU A 518 16.60 13.65 10.56
N THR A 519 15.54 14.14 9.91
CA THR A 519 14.86 13.41 8.83
C THR A 519 15.78 13.16 7.64
N ILE A 520 16.52 14.17 7.19
CA ILE A 520 17.49 14.03 6.10
C ILE A 520 18.58 13.02 6.47
N PHE A 521 19.09 13.07 7.71
CA PHE A 521 20.07 12.10 8.19
C PHE A 521 19.53 10.66 8.12
N LEU A 522 18.32 10.42 8.64
CA LEU A 522 17.71 9.09 8.64
C LEU A 522 17.40 8.58 7.23
N LEU A 523 16.88 9.43 6.35
CA LEU A 523 16.63 9.08 4.95
C LEU A 523 17.92 8.71 4.22
N ASN A 524 18.99 9.46 4.44
CA ASN A 524 20.30 9.17 3.87
C ASN A 524 20.83 7.81 4.32
N GLN A 525 20.70 7.48 5.61
CA GLN A 525 21.08 6.16 6.09
C GLN A 525 20.24 5.07 5.41
N ALA A 526 18.92 5.21 5.41
CA ALA A 526 18.04 4.20 4.84
C ALA A 526 18.23 4.00 3.33
N CYS A 527 18.51 5.08 2.57
CA CYS A 527 18.56 5.02 1.10
C CYS A 527 19.95 4.73 0.54
N TYR A 528 21.02 5.10 1.25
CA TYR A 528 22.38 5.09 0.70
C TYR A 528 23.40 4.32 1.54
N GLU A 529 23.08 3.95 2.78
CA GLU A 529 23.96 3.09 3.58
C GLU A 529 23.89 1.66 3.08
N CYS A 530 24.87 1.28 2.28
CA CYS A 530 24.93 -0.05 1.68
C CYS A 530 25.44 -1.07 2.71
N PRO A 531 24.84 -2.27 2.79
CA PRO A 531 25.32 -3.32 3.68
C PRO A 531 26.71 -3.83 3.27
N THR A 532 27.42 -4.49 4.18
CA THR A 532 28.69 -5.14 3.87
C THR A 532 28.49 -6.32 2.93
N LEU A 533 29.20 -6.35 1.81
CA LEU A 533 29.26 -7.51 0.93
C LEU A 533 30.16 -8.58 1.56
N ILE A 534 29.57 -9.71 1.95
CA ILE A 534 30.31 -10.89 2.41
C ILE A 534 30.69 -11.71 1.19
N GLY A 535 31.98 -11.68 0.84
CA GLY A 535 32.50 -12.31 -0.37
C GLY A 535 33.10 -13.69 -0.12
N VAL A 536 33.64 -14.30 -1.18
CA VAL A 536 34.25 -15.65 -1.15
C VAL A 536 35.39 -15.80 -0.14
N HIS A 537 36.07 -14.72 0.22
CA HIS A 537 37.15 -14.76 1.20
C HIS A 537 36.66 -14.70 2.65
N ASP A 538 35.43 -14.25 2.89
CA ASP A 538 34.84 -13.98 4.21
C ASP A 538 33.85 -15.07 4.66
N LEU A 539 33.78 -16.19 3.93
CA LEU A 539 32.87 -17.29 4.20
C LEU A 539 33.25 -18.08 5.46
N PRO A 540 32.27 -18.75 6.10
CA PRO A 540 32.56 -19.72 7.15
C PRO A 540 33.49 -20.83 6.64
N PRO A 541 34.18 -21.55 7.55
CA PRO A 541 35.04 -22.67 7.19
C PRO A 541 34.42 -23.71 6.26
N PHE A 542 33.13 -24.01 6.41
CA PHE A 542 32.41 -24.93 5.53
C PHE A 542 30.89 -24.69 5.55
N SER A 543 30.18 -25.34 4.63
CA SER A 543 28.72 -25.22 4.50
C SER A 543 28.00 -25.90 5.67
N ASN A 544 26.76 -25.46 5.94
CA ASN A 544 25.94 -26.06 7.00
C ASN A 544 25.62 -27.54 6.71
N ASN A 545 25.42 -27.90 5.44
CA ASN A 545 25.13 -29.29 5.07
C ASN A 545 26.36 -30.18 5.32
N TYR A 546 27.57 -29.67 5.07
CA TYR A 546 28.79 -30.39 5.40
C TYR A 546 28.99 -30.50 6.92
N LEU A 547 28.67 -29.46 7.70
CA LEU A 547 28.66 -29.53 9.17
C LEU A 547 27.76 -30.66 9.67
N LEU A 548 26.55 -30.79 9.11
CA LEU A 548 25.60 -31.85 9.47
C LEU A 548 26.19 -33.23 9.17
N ALA A 549 26.80 -33.42 8.00
CA ALA A 549 27.45 -34.69 7.64
C ALA A 549 28.63 -35.04 8.57
N LEU A 550 29.41 -34.04 9.01
CA LEU A 550 30.51 -34.22 9.97
C LEU A 550 30.04 -34.52 11.39
N LYS A 551 28.82 -34.12 11.77
CA LYS A 551 28.26 -34.44 13.10
C LYS A 551 27.98 -35.93 13.28
N GLU A 552 27.78 -36.66 12.19
CA GLU A 552 27.57 -38.12 12.22
C GLU A 552 28.86 -38.91 12.53
N ILE A 553 30.03 -38.28 12.43
CA ILE A 553 31.31 -38.92 12.78
C ILE A 553 31.62 -38.59 14.24
N THR A 554 31.68 -39.62 15.08
CA THR A 554 32.17 -39.55 16.46
C THR A 554 33.66 -39.89 16.50
N ASP A 555 34.37 -39.40 17.53
CA ASP A 555 35.75 -39.80 17.86
C ASP A 555 36.85 -39.37 16.85
N SER A 556 36.84 -38.10 16.42
CA SER A 556 37.92 -37.53 15.58
C SER A 556 38.34 -36.13 16.04
N PRO A 557 39.57 -35.97 16.58
CA PRO A 557 40.08 -34.66 17.01
C PRO A 557 40.13 -33.61 15.89
N ILE A 558 40.36 -34.06 14.64
CA ILE A 558 40.37 -33.18 13.46
C ILE A 558 38.98 -32.61 13.22
N ILE A 559 37.94 -33.44 13.33
CA ILE A 559 36.55 -33.02 13.11
C ILE A 559 36.07 -32.09 14.23
N ASP A 560 36.44 -32.36 15.48
CA ASP A 560 36.08 -31.48 16.61
C ASP A 560 36.71 -30.08 16.45
N LYS A 561 37.95 -30.02 15.98
CA LYS A 561 38.59 -28.75 15.62
C LYS A 561 37.84 -28.01 14.50
N LEU A 562 37.40 -28.71 13.46
CA LEU A 562 36.60 -28.13 12.37
C LEU A 562 35.29 -27.55 12.91
N LYS A 563 34.56 -28.31 13.75
CA LYS A 563 33.30 -27.88 14.39
C LYS A 563 33.52 -26.63 15.24
N ASN A 564 34.53 -26.62 16.10
CA ASN A 564 34.86 -25.47 16.96
C ASN A 564 35.14 -24.19 16.15
N LYS A 565 35.81 -24.33 15.00
CA LYS A 565 36.10 -23.18 14.12
C LYS A 565 34.85 -22.66 13.40
N GLN A 566 33.95 -23.55 13.00
CA GLN A 566 32.66 -23.18 12.45
C GLN A 566 31.80 -22.44 13.48
N GLU A 567 31.75 -22.92 14.73
CA GLU A 567 31.04 -22.26 15.81
C GLU A 567 31.64 -20.88 16.13
N ALA A 568 32.98 -20.78 16.18
CA ALA A 568 33.68 -19.52 16.40
C ALA A 568 33.33 -18.47 15.33
N TYR A 569 33.16 -18.86 14.07
CA TYR A 569 32.75 -17.93 13.00
C TYR A 569 31.40 -17.26 13.31
N TRP A 570 30.43 -18.02 13.85
CA TRP A 570 29.08 -17.53 14.18
C TRP A 570 28.95 -16.91 15.58
N SER A 571 30.01 -16.96 16.40
CA SER A 571 30.00 -16.37 17.73
C SER A 571 29.80 -14.84 17.68
N VAL A 572 28.89 -14.34 18.52
CA VAL A 572 28.46 -12.93 18.61
C VAL A 572 29.17 -12.20 19.73
#